data_AF-A0A7K4H7K6-F1
#
_entry.id   AF-A0A7K4H7K6-F1
#
_cell.length_a   1.000
_cell.length_b   1.000
_cell.length_c   1.000
_cell.angle_alpha   90.00
_cell.angle_beta   90.00
_cell.angle_gamma   90.00
#
_symmetry.space_group_name_H-M   'P 1'
#
loop_
_entity.id
_entity.type
_entity.pdbx_description
1 polymer ?
#
loop_
_entity_poly.entity_id
_entity_poly.type
_entity_poly.pdbx_seq_one_letter_code
_entity_poly.pdbx_strand_id
1 'polypeptide(L)'
;CLIANLPSQEVWVRKEYLTDHQSGHGEFVKGVWVSVKSIPGRAFYFETYLPEYAAMYDKLPISAFVAGPETPSPDMNLPNLQFWNCMDYGVVSVDKKFIGSMDFECYTRDFGNVKGTYICTIDNYHHDPDYVDWATSENPAEHKSHNLIELENGQYALYPNNRLRIFDNSLTPVEPKMPDFKVSTQYYQVENGFERLGMGREDEYFWKTAQERENSSEENEK
;
A
#
# COMPACT_ATOMS: atom_id res chain seq x y z
N CYS A 1 5.96 -11.84 -6.94
CA CYS A 1 6.57 -11.03 -8.02
C CYS A 1 7.25 -9.82 -7.40
N LEU A 2 8.57 -9.64 -7.61
CA LEU A 2 9.41 -8.55 -7.08
C LEU A 2 9.02 -7.14 -7.57
N ILE A 3 8.35 -7.06 -8.72
CA ILE A 3 8.13 -5.84 -9.48
C ILE A 3 6.63 -5.69 -9.76
N ALA A 4 6.11 -4.47 -9.66
CA ALA A 4 4.76 -4.11 -10.09
C ALA A 4 4.80 -2.88 -11.00
N ASN A 5 3.91 -2.84 -12.00
CA ASN A 5 3.73 -1.66 -12.84
C ASN A 5 3.15 -0.50 -12.03
N LEU A 6 3.56 0.72 -12.34
CA LEU A 6 2.95 1.94 -11.81
C LEU A 6 2.12 2.65 -12.88
N PRO A 7 1.15 3.51 -12.49
CA PRO A 7 0.57 4.47 -13.39
C PRO A 7 1.66 5.35 -14.05
N SER A 8 1.43 5.75 -15.31
CA SER A 8 2.32 6.63 -16.05
C SER A 8 2.26 8.06 -15.50
N GLN A 9 2.96 8.31 -14.39
CA GLN A 9 3.07 9.61 -13.74
C GLN A 9 4.33 10.33 -14.21
N GLU A 10 4.18 11.57 -14.70
CA GLU A 10 5.33 12.44 -14.92
C GLU A 10 5.87 12.93 -13.57
N VAL A 11 7.19 12.88 -13.41
CA VAL A 11 7.89 13.25 -12.18
C VAL A 11 9.17 14.00 -12.49
N TRP A 12 9.70 14.72 -11.52
CA TRP A 12 11.04 15.30 -11.57
C TRP A 12 11.94 14.56 -10.58
N VAL A 13 13.03 14.01 -11.10
CA VAL A 13 14.03 13.29 -10.33
C VAL A 13 15.12 14.26 -9.91
N ARG A 14 15.38 14.34 -8.61
CA ARG A 14 16.54 15.01 -8.04
C ARG A 14 17.82 14.38 -8.58
N LYS A 15 18.62 15.14 -9.31
CA LYS A 15 19.77 14.63 -10.06
C LYS A 15 20.86 14.08 -9.14
N GLU A 16 20.94 14.54 -7.89
CA GLU A 16 21.84 13.94 -6.91
C GLU A 16 21.60 12.43 -6.74
N TYR A 17 20.37 11.92 -6.85
CA TYR A 17 20.10 10.48 -6.77
C TYR A 17 20.55 9.72 -8.03
N LEU A 18 20.64 10.39 -9.18
CA LEU A 18 21.14 9.81 -10.44
C LEU A 18 22.68 9.72 -10.47
N THR A 19 23.36 10.44 -9.59
CA THR A 19 24.83 10.51 -9.54
C THR A 19 25.39 9.99 -8.22
N ASP A 20 24.62 9.16 -7.50
CA ASP A 20 25.00 8.60 -6.20
C ASP A 20 25.45 9.68 -5.20
N HIS A 21 24.73 10.80 -5.19
CA HIS A 21 24.95 11.99 -4.38
C HIS A 21 26.31 12.69 -4.60
N GLN A 22 27.07 12.34 -5.64
CA GLN A 22 28.38 12.94 -5.92
C GLN A 22 28.27 14.32 -6.60
N SER A 23 27.15 14.63 -7.25
CA SER A 23 26.95 15.88 -8.00
C SER A 23 25.45 16.18 -8.22
N GLY A 24 25.12 17.31 -8.87
CA GLY A 24 23.74 17.59 -9.30
C GLY A 24 22.75 17.96 -8.19
N HIS A 25 23.24 18.35 -7.01
CA HIS A 25 22.41 18.78 -5.90
C HIS A 25 21.59 20.02 -6.27
N GLY A 26 20.27 19.95 -6.13
CA GLY A 26 19.36 21.03 -6.49
C GLY A 26 19.05 21.11 -7.99
N GLU A 27 19.57 20.17 -8.80
CA GLU A 27 19.18 20.00 -10.20
C GLU A 27 18.12 18.91 -10.33
N PHE A 28 17.24 19.05 -11.32
CA PHE A 28 16.13 18.13 -11.55
C PHE A 28 16.11 17.64 -12.99
N VAL A 29 15.75 16.37 -13.18
CA VAL A 29 15.62 15.72 -14.48
C VAL A 29 14.19 15.20 -14.64
N LYS A 30 13.53 15.54 -15.74
CA LYS A 30 12.17 15.06 -16.01
C LYS A 30 12.19 13.55 -16.29
N GLY A 31 11.21 12.82 -15.73
CA GLY A 31 11.05 11.39 -15.92
C GLY A 31 9.59 10.95 -15.89
N VAL A 32 9.37 9.67 -16.16
CA VAL A 32 8.07 9.00 -16.06
C VAL A 32 8.24 7.71 -15.27
N TRP A 33 7.45 7.52 -14.22
CA TRP A 33 7.46 6.24 -13.49
C TRP A 33 6.99 5.09 -14.38
N VAL A 34 7.66 3.94 -14.23
CA VAL A 34 7.37 2.73 -15.01
C VAL A 34 6.98 1.59 -14.08
N SER A 35 7.85 1.28 -13.11
CA SER A 35 7.64 0.17 -12.19
C SER A 35 8.17 0.46 -10.80
N VAL A 36 7.72 -0.33 -9.82
CA VAL A 36 8.23 -0.31 -8.45
C VAL A 36 8.73 -1.69 -8.06
N LYS A 37 9.80 -1.75 -7.28
CA LYS A 37 10.43 -2.97 -6.78
C LYS A 37 10.34 -3.03 -5.26
N SER A 38 10.04 -4.22 -4.76
CA SER A 38 9.89 -4.48 -3.33
C SER A 38 10.96 -5.44 -2.83
N ILE A 39 11.93 -4.95 -2.05
CA ILE A 39 13.00 -5.79 -1.49
C ILE A 39 12.93 -5.71 0.04
N PRO A 40 12.68 -6.84 0.73
CA PRO A 40 12.58 -6.84 2.19
C PRO A 40 13.72 -6.10 2.89
N GLY A 41 13.36 -5.26 3.87
CA GLY A 41 14.33 -4.47 4.65
C GLY A 41 14.88 -3.22 3.93
N ARG A 42 14.30 -2.83 2.79
CA ARG A 42 14.66 -1.61 2.05
C ARG A 42 13.43 -0.75 1.76
N ALA A 43 13.65 0.52 1.43
CA ALA A 43 12.58 1.36 0.87
C ALA A 43 12.14 0.83 -0.50
N PHE A 44 10.97 1.28 -0.98
CA PHE A 44 10.57 0.95 -2.35
C PHE A 44 11.53 1.61 -3.34
N TYR A 45 11.87 0.88 -4.39
CA TYR A 45 12.69 1.38 -5.48
C TYR A 45 11.85 1.57 -6.72
N PHE A 46 11.91 2.78 -7.26
CA PHE A 46 11.18 3.19 -8.44
C PHE A 46 12.10 3.11 -9.65
N GLU A 47 11.56 2.51 -10.70
CA GLU A 47 12.16 2.48 -12.02
C GLU A 47 11.50 3.58 -12.87
N THR A 48 12.32 4.45 -13.43
CA THR A 48 11.89 5.69 -14.06
C THR A 48 12.54 5.80 -15.44
N TYR A 49 11.72 6.03 -16.46
CA TYR A 49 12.20 6.41 -17.78
C TYR A 49 12.61 7.88 -17.76
N LEU A 50 13.81 8.19 -18.23
CA LEU A 50 14.38 9.53 -18.32
C LEU A 50 14.50 9.91 -19.81
N PRO A 51 13.50 10.63 -20.38
CA PRO A 51 13.45 10.88 -21.82
C PRO A 51 14.66 11.62 -22.38
N GLU A 52 15.22 12.57 -21.63
CA GLU A 52 16.43 13.33 -22.03
C GLU A 52 17.65 12.45 -22.28
N TYR A 53 17.68 11.28 -21.63
CA TYR A 53 18.78 10.31 -21.73
C TYR A 53 18.40 9.06 -22.53
N ALA A 54 17.15 8.95 -22.99
CA ALA A 54 16.58 7.73 -23.57
C ALA A 54 16.90 6.47 -22.72
N ALA A 55 16.88 6.62 -21.39
CA ALA A 55 17.39 5.63 -20.45
C ALA A 55 16.38 5.30 -19.36
N MET A 56 16.42 4.05 -18.89
CA MET A 56 15.73 3.62 -17.68
C MET A 56 16.72 3.67 -16.52
N TYR A 57 16.33 4.34 -15.43
CA TYR A 57 17.10 4.35 -14.18
C TYR A 57 16.27 3.73 -13.06
N ASP A 58 16.92 2.98 -12.18
CA ASP A 58 16.30 2.18 -11.12
C ASP A 58 16.91 2.55 -9.76
N LYS A 59 16.38 1.99 -8.66
CA LYS A 59 16.88 2.14 -7.27
C LYS A 59 16.66 3.54 -6.69
N LEU A 60 15.72 4.29 -7.25
CA LEU A 60 15.33 5.59 -6.72
C LEU A 60 14.34 5.40 -5.57
N PRO A 61 14.63 5.89 -4.35
CA PRO A 61 13.64 5.91 -3.27
C PRO A 61 12.60 7.00 -3.53
N ILE A 62 11.47 6.98 -2.81
CA ILE A 62 10.41 7.98 -2.99
C ILE A 62 10.89 9.43 -2.78
N SER A 63 11.90 9.64 -1.93
CA SER A 63 12.51 10.95 -1.66
C SER A 63 13.30 11.53 -2.83
N ALA A 64 13.54 10.75 -3.89
CA ALA A 64 14.19 11.22 -5.10
C ALA A 64 13.25 12.04 -6.00
N PHE A 65 11.95 11.99 -5.76
CA PHE A 65 10.94 12.53 -6.67
C PHE A 65 10.23 13.75 -6.09
N VAL A 66 9.96 14.70 -6.97
CA VAL A 66 9.09 15.86 -6.73
C VAL A 66 8.19 16.11 -7.95
N ALA A 67 7.05 16.74 -7.74
CA ALA A 67 6.04 17.03 -8.76
C ALA A 67 6.47 18.15 -9.73
N GLY A 68 7.36 19.05 -9.28
CA GLY A 68 7.94 20.13 -10.07
C GLY A 68 9.47 20.22 -9.88
N PRO A 69 10.20 20.93 -10.75
CA PRO A 69 11.65 21.09 -10.68
C PRO A 69 12.07 22.12 -9.62
N GLU A 70 11.51 22.02 -8.42
CA GLU A 70 11.73 22.94 -7.33
C GLU A 70 11.95 22.20 -6.00
N THR A 71 12.73 22.81 -5.11
CA THR A 71 12.95 22.24 -3.78
C THR A 71 11.71 22.51 -2.92
N PRO A 72 11.07 21.46 -2.35
CA PRO A 72 9.92 21.57 -1.47
C PRO A 72 10.17 22.41 -0.22
N SER A 73 9.10 22.95 0.36
CA SER A 73 9.13 23.60 1.68
C SER A 73 7.89 23.18 2.50
N PRO A 74 8.05 22.38 3.58
CA PRO A 74 9.31 21.77 4.04
C PRO A 74 9.82 20.69 3.06
N ASP A 75 11.14 20.47 3.05
CA ASP A 75 11.77 19.35 2.33
C ASP A 75 11.94 18.13 3.27
N MET A 76 11.00 17.20 3.17
CA MET A 76 10.96 16.02 4.03
C MET A 76 11.94 14.94 3.55
N ASN A 77 12.65 14.33 4.50
CA ASN A 77 13.56 13.22 4.23
C ASN A 77 12.82 11.88 4.04
N LEU A 78 13.54 10.85 3.58
CA LEU A 78 12.97 9.52 3.31
C LEU A 78 12.14 8.94 4.47
N PRO A 79 12.59 8.96 5.74
CA PRO A 79 11.78 8.45 6.86
C PRO A 79 10.47 9.22 7.14
N ASN A 80 10.34 10.45 6.64
CA ASN A 80 9.10 11.23 6.68
C ASN A 80 8.18 10.95 5.49
N LEU A 81 8.73 10.44 4.37
CA LEU A 81 7.96 10.11 3.17
C LEU A 81 7.56 8.64 3.09
N GLN A 82 8.33 7.74 3.71
CA GLN A 82 8.05 6.30 3.81
C GLN A 82 8.38 5.80 5.21
N PHE A 83 7.36 5.30 5.92
CA PHE A 83 7.50 4.91 7.33
C PHE A 83 8.10 3.51 7.52
N TRP A 84 7.82 2.62 6.58
CA TRP A 84 8.15 1.20 6.68
C TRP A 84 8.93 0.77 5.45
N ASN A 85 9.88 -0.12 5.64
CA ASN A 85 10.50 -0.83 4.53
C ASN A 85 9.50 -1.79 3.88
N CYS A 86 9.81 -2.20 2.65
CA CYS A 86 9.17 -3.33 1.99
C CYS A 86 9.17 -4.55 2.91
N MET A 87 8.03 -5.25 2.96
CA MET A 87 7.83 -6.37 3.87
C MET A 87 8.14 -7.71 3.21
N ASP A 88 7.86 -7.84 1.92
CA ASP A 88 8.08 -9.04 1.14
C ASP A 88 8.57 -8.69 -0.29
N TYR A 89 9.01 -9.70 -1.04
CA TYR A 89 9.23 -9.58 -2.47
C TYR A 89 7.92 -9.48 -3.25
N GLY A 90 6.86 -10.17 -2.83
CA GLY A 90 5.54 -10.03 -3.45
C GLY A 90 5.03 -8.61 -3.32
N VAL A 91 4.76 -7.97 -4.45
CA VAL A 91 4.20 -6.63 -4.51
C VAL A 91 3.14 -6.50 -5.60
N VAL A 92 2.14 -5.68 -5.34
CA VAL A 92 1.09 -5.29 -6.29
C VAL A 92 0.86 -3.78 -6.24
N SER A 93 0.49 -3.20 -7.38
CA SER A 93 -0.01 -1.82 -7.47
C SER A 93 -1.52 -1.86 -7.74
N VAL A 94 -2.29 -1.16 -6.91
CA VAL A 94 -3.76 -1.15 -6.93
C VAL A 94 -4.25 0.27 -7.04
N ASP A 95 -5.16 0.50 -7.98
CA ASP A 95 -5.91 1.75 -8.07
C ASP A 95 -7.26 1.60 -7.36
N LYS A 96 -7.37 2.21 -6.17
CA LYS A 96 -8.57 2.15 -5.32
C LYS A 96 -9.59 3.17 -5.82
N LYS A 97 -10.33 2.80 -6.87
CA LYS A 97 -11.26 3.68 -7.60
C LYS A 97 -12.26 4.45 -6.73
N PHE A 98 -12.79 3.84 -5.67
CA PHE A 98 -13.79 4.51 -4.83
C PHE A 98 -13.23 5.76 -4.13
N ILE A 99 -12.02 5.67 -3.59
CA ILE A 99 -11.36 6.78 -2.87
C ILE A 99 -10.41 7.59 -3.74
N GLY A 100 -10.18 7.17 -4.99
CA GLY A 100 -9.09 7.70 -5.82
C GLY A 100 -9.20 9.18 -6.16
N SER A 101 -10.42 9.75 -6.13
CA SER A 101 -10.67 11.17 -6.37
C SER A 101 -10.95 12.00 -5.11
N MET A 102 -10.80 11.41 -3.92
CA MET A 102 -11.04 12.08 -2.64
C MET A 102 -9.81 12.87 -2.18
N ASP A 103 -9.98 13.79 -1.23
CA ASP A 103 -8.87 14.55 -0.65
C ASP A 103 -8.17 13.73 0.44
N PHE A 104 -6.85 13.62 0.38
CA PHE A 104 -6.06 12.92 1.38
C PHE A 104 -5.36 13.90 2.31
N GLU A 105 -5.36 13.61 3.60
CA GLU A 105 -4.57 14.29 4.63
C GLU A 105 -3.59 13.31 5.24
N CYS A 106 -2.30 13.60 5.13
CA CYS A 106 -1.19 12.80 5.60
C CYS A 106 -0.67 13.30 6.93
N TYR A 107 -0.58 12.41 7.91
CA TYR A 107 0.00 12.69 9.22
C TYR A 107 1.49 12.41 9.19
N THR A 108 2.28 13.46 8.97
CA THR A 108 3.74 13.35 8.91
C THR A 108 4.33 13.16 10.30
N ARG A 109 5.58 12.68 10.39
CA ARG A 109 6.23 12.44 11.68
C ARG A 109 6.58 13.77 12.37
N ASP A 110 7.18 14.68 11.60
CA ASP A 110 7.83 15.88 12.14
C ASP A 110 7.19 17.21 11.66
N PHE A 111 6.28 17.18 10.69
CA PHE A 111 5.79 18.38 9.97
C PHE A 111 4.27 18.58 10.05
N GLY A 112 3.59 17.89 10.97
CA GLY A 112 2.15 17.96 11.12
C GLY A 112 1.37 17.34 9.95
N ASN A 113 0.22 17.92 9.62
CA ASN A 113 -0.65 17.40 8.58
C ASN A 113 -0.32 18.05 7.23
N VAL A 114 -0.16 17.23 6.20
CA VAL A 114 0.07 17.67 4.82
C VAL A 114 -0.96 17.03 3.92
N LYS A 115 -1.70 17.81 3.15
CA LYS A 115 -2.68 17.28 2.21
C LYS A 115 -2.02 16.76 0.94
N GLY A 116 -2.76 15.97 0.19
CA GLY A 116 -2.30 15.47 -1.09
C GLY A 116 -3.37 14.75 -1.91
N THR A 117 -2.95 14.32 -3.09
CA THR A 117 -3.77 13.60 -4.08
C THR A 117 -3.29 12.17 -4.22
N TYR A 118 -4.23 11.23 -4.20
CA TYR A 118 -3.94 9.82 -4.35
C TYR A 118 -3.54 9.45 -5.78
N ILE A 119 -2.54 8.58 -5.92
CA ILE A 119 -2.08 8.03 -7.21
C ILE A 119 -2.44 6.55 -7.30
N CYS A 120 -1.90 5.75 -6.38
CA CYS A 120 -2.17 4.31 -6.29
C CYS A 120 -1.81 3.80 -4.89
N THR A 121 -2.08 2.52 -4.62
CA THR A 121 -1.62 1.82 -3.42
C THR A 121 -0.66 0.74 -3.84
N ILE A 122 0.50 0.69 -3.20
CA ILE A 122 1.46 -0.39 -3.35
C ILE A 122 1.30 -1.30 -2.13
N ASP A 123 1.12 -2.60 -2.36
CA ASP A 123 0.86 -3.54 -1.28
C ASP A 123 1.74 -4.79 -1.38
N ASN A 124 2.19 -5.30 -0.23
CA ASN A 124 3.00 -6.51 -0.15
C ASN A 124 2.16 -7.72 0.20
N TYR A 125 2.52 -8.88 -0.36
CA TYR A 125 1.91 -10.17 -0.05
C TYR A 125 2.96 -11.27 -0.14
N HIS A 126 2.72 -12.42 0.51
CA HIS A 126 3.62 -13.57 0.34
C HIS A 126 3.30 -14.22 -1.01
N HIS A 127 4.26 -14.19 -1.94
CA HIS A 127 3.96 -14.55 -3.32
C HIS A 127 3.83 -16.05 -3.56
N ASP A 128 4.61 -16.85 -2.85
CA ASP A 128 4.79 -18.26 -3.18
C ASP A 128 4.59 -19.14 -1.95
N PRO A 129 3.48 -19.88 -1.84
CA PRO A 129 3.19 -20.72 -0.69
C PRO A 129 4.19 -21.88 -0.51
N ASP A 130 4.96 -22.25 -1.55
CA ASP A 130 6.00 -23.28 -1.44
C ASP A 130 7.29 -22.75 -0.78
N TYR A 131 7.41 -21.43 -0.61
CA TYR A 131 8.50 -20.80 0.13
C TYR A 131 8.08 -20.48 1.56
N VAL A 132 9.05 -20.57 2.47
CA VAL A 132 8.85 -20.19 3.87
C VAL A 132 8.46 -18.72 3.95
N ASP A 133 7.28 -18.45 4.51
CA ASP A 133 6.90 -17.10 4.92
C ASP A 133 7.62 -16.74 6.21
N TRP A 134 8.68 -15.95 6.07
CA TRP A 134 9.42 -15.35 7.19
C TRP A 134 9.14 -13.85 7.32
N ALA A 135 8.33 -13.29 6.41
CA ALA A 135 8.08 -11.88 6.27
C ALA A 135 6.94 -11.42 7.18
N THR A 136 6.63 -10.14 7.12
CA THR A 136 5.54 -9.53 7.89
C THR A 136 4.37 -9.09 7.02
N SER A 137 4.37 -9.43 5.74
CA SER A 137 3.33 -9.04 4.78
C SER A 137 1.98 -9.69 5.07
N GLU A 138 1.91 -10.83 5.75
CA GLU A 138 0.63 -11.50 6.06
C GLU A 138 0.29 -11.50 7.55
N ASN A 139 1.14 -10.87 8.38
CA ASN A 139 0.88 -10.72 9.81
C ASN A 139 -0.06 -9.52 10.06
N PRO A 140 -1.26 -9.72 10.64
CA PRO A 140 -2.24 -8.65 10.87
C PRO A 140 -1.70 -7.45 11.67
N ALA A 141 -0.83 -7.69 12.64
CA ALA A 141 -0.27 -6.63 13.48
C ALA A 141 0.72 -5.74 12.72
N GLU A 142 1.48 -6.35 11.81
CA GLU A 142 2.64 -5.75 11.17
C GLU A 142 2.34 -5.25 9.75
N HIS A 143 1.48 -5.92 8.99
CA HIS A 143 1.17 -5.58 7.60
C HIS A 143 0.75 -4.10 7.42
N LYS A 144 1.24 -3.48 6.34
CA LYS A 144 0.89 -2.11 5.94
C LYS A 144 0.78 -2.01 4.42
N SER A 145 -0.36 -1.53 3.95
CA SER A 145 -0.47 -0.98 2.59
C SER A 145 0.23 0.37 2.51
N HIS A 146 0.85 0.68 1.37
CA HIS A 146 1.55 1.95 1.12
C HIS A 146 0.77 2.78 0.10
N ASN A 147 -0.01 3.76 0.56
CA ASN A 147 -0.73 4.65 -0.34
C ASN A 147 0.26 5.69 -0.89
N LEU A 148 0.44 5.69 -2.21
CA LEU A 148 1.27 6.63 -2.96
C LEU A 148 0.47 7.91 -3.19
N ILE A 149 0.97 9.01 -2.63
CA ILE A 149 0.28 10.30 -2.57
C ILE A 149 1.23 11.40 -3.06
N GLU A 150 0.74 12.26 -3.94
CA GLU A 150 1.38 13.54 -4.29
C GLU A 150 0.97 14.57 -3.24
N LEU A 151 1.93 15.09 -2.47
CA LEU A 151 1.70 16.04 -1.40
C LEU A 151 1.65 17.47 -1.94
N GLU A 152 0.91 18.35 -1.25
CA GLU A 152 0.80 19.78 -1.62
C GLU A 152 2.14 20.54 -1.60
N ASN A 153 3.15 20.04 -0.88
CA ASN A 153 4.51 20.61 -0.91
C ASN A 153 5.32 20.18 -2.14
N GLY A 154 4.74 19.38 -3.04
CA GLY A 154 5.38 18.87 -4.25
C GLY A 154 6.19 17.59 -4.06
N GLN A 155 6.22 16.98 -2.88
CA GLN A 155 6.86 15.67 -2.68
C GLN A 155 5.89 14.51 -2.89
N TYR A 156 6.41 13.30 -3.05
CA TYR A 156 5.61 12.08 -3.03
C TYR A 156 5.83 11.29 -1.74
N ALA A 157 4.79 10.60 -1.29
CA ALA A 157 4.81 9.87 -0.03
C ALA A 157 4.11 8.51 -0.13
N LEU A 158 4.54 7.57 0.71
CA LEU A 158 4.05 6.19 0.81
C LEU A 158 3.52 5.94 2.23
N TYR A 159 2.24 6.26 2.45
CA TYR A 159 1.67 6.32 3.79
C TYR A 159 0.72 5.16 4.10
N PRO A 160 0.81 4.57 5.31
CA PRO A 160 -0.15 3.57 5.75
C PRO A 160 -1.49 4.20 6.12
N ASN A 161 -2.57 3.39 6.07
CA ASN A 161 -3.93 3.87 6.34
C ASN A 161 -4.08 4.54 7.72
N ASN A 162 -3.34 4.08 8.74
CA ASN A 162 -3.39 4.65 10.09
C ASN A 162 -2.62 5.98 10.25
N ARG A 163 -2.07 6.52 9.16
CA ARG A 163 -1.45 7.86 9.09
C ARG A 163 -2.17 8.76 8.07
N LEU A 164 -3.40 8.40 7.69
CA LEU A 164 -4.18 9.10 6.70
C LEU A 164 -5.58 9.44 7.21
N ARG A 165 -6.12 10.54 6.71
CA ARG A 165 -7.57 10.75 6.59
C ARG A 165 -7.93 11.00 5.14
N ILE A 166 -9.13 10.56 4.76
CA ILE A 166 -9.65 10.67 3.41
C ILE A 166 -10.99 11.39 3.53
N PHE A 167 -11.16 12.44 2.73
CA PHE A 167 -12.31 13.32 2.78
C PHE A 167 -13.00 13.37 1.43
N ASP A 168 -14.30 13.10 1.47
CA ASP A 168 -15.23 13.25 0.35
C ASP A 168 -16.26 14.32 0.69
N ASN A 169 -16.50 15.25 -0.24
CA ASN A 169 -17.41 16.38 -0.05
C ASN A 169 -18.87 15.98 0.22
N SER A 170 -19.30 14.78 -0.16
CA SER A 170 -20.68 14.32 -0.02
C SER A 170 -20.85 13.30 1.13
N LEU A 171 -19.88 12.40 1.29
CA LEU A 171 -19.95 11.30 2.25
C LEU A 171 -19.36 11.64 3.61
N THR A 172 -18.41 12.58 3.66
CA THR A 172 -17.79 12.96 4.92
C THR A 172 -18.69 13.97 5.64
N PRO A 173 -19.14 13.69 6.87
CA PRO A 173 -19.90 14.67 7.65
C PRO A 173 -19.02 15.89 7.94
N VAL A 174 -19.67 17.04 8.16
CA VAL A 174 -19.00 18.33 8.48
C VAL A 174 -18.07 18.20 9.69
N GLU A 175 -18.49 17.44 10.69
CA GLU A 175 -17.69 17.12 11.88
C GLU A 175 -17.39 15.62 11.93
N PRO A 176 -16.33 15.17 11.24
CA PRO A 176 -15.97 13.76 11.21
C PRO A 176 -15.34 13.33 12.53
N LYS A 177 -15.81 12.21 13.07
CA LYS A 177 -15.28 11.61 14.30
C LYS A 177 -13.79 11.31 14.19
N MET A 178 -13.09 11.42 15.32
CA MET A 178 -11.72 10.92 15.43
C MET A 178 -11.74 9.38 15.48
N PRO A 179 -10.95 8.69 14.63
CA PRO A 179 -10.85 7.24 14.71
C PRO A 179 -10.33 6.79 16.08
N ASP A 180 -11.10 5.93 16.76
CA ASP A 180 -10.75 5.26 18.01
C ASP A 180 -10.35 3.79 17.80
N PHE A 181 -10.02 3.46 16.55
CA PHE A 181 -9.69 2.11 16.10
C PHE A 181 -8.34 1.63 16.65
N LYS A 182 -8.24 0.32 16.87
CA LYS A 182 -7.00 -0.36 17.28
C LYS A 182 -6.40 -1.12 16.12
N VAL A 183 -5.07 -1.30 16.17
CA VAL A 183 -4.39 -2.25 15.26
C VAL A 183 -4.94 -3.64 15.55
N SER A 184 -5.43 -4.32 14.51
CA SER A 184 -5.90 -5.69 14.62
C SER A 184 -4.71 -6.63 14.77
N THR A 185 -4.81 -7.57 15.71
CA THR A 185 -3.86 -8.68 15.87
C THR A 185 -4.52 -10.04 15.63
N GLN A 186 -5.80 -10.03 15.24
CA GLN A 186 -6.63 -11.23 15.12
C GLN A 186 -6.60 -11.77 13.69
N TYR A 187 -6.52 -13.09 13.56
CA TYR A 187 -6.78 -13.81 12.32
C TYR A 187 -8.26 -14.18 12.24
N TYR A 188 -8.96 -13.67 11.23
CA TYR A 188 -10.35 -14.03 10.97
C TYR A 188 -10.37 -15.20 9.97
N GLN A 189 -10.86 -16.36 10.39
CA GLN A 189 -10.95 -17.60 9.61
C GLN A 189 -12.26 -18.31 9.91
N VAL A 190 -12.86 -18.97 8.92
CA VAL A 190 -14.19 -19.61 9.05
C VAL A 190 -14.14 -21.13 9.13
N GLU A 191 -12.98 -21.73 8.85
CA GLU A 191 -12.81 -23.20 8.85
C GLU A 191 -12.09 -23.73 10.10
N ASN A 192 -11.71 -22.85 11.02
CA ASN A 192 -11.01 -23.21 12.24
C ASN A 192 -11.93 -23.03 13.45
N GLY A 193 -12.02 -24.08 14.26
CA GLY A 193 -12.99 -24.20 15.33
C GLY A 193 -13.42 -25.65 15.40
N PHE A 194 -13.42 -26.25 16.59
CA PHE A 194 -13.76 -27.66 16.79
C PHE A 194 -15.29 -27.88 16.79
N GLU A 195 -16.00 -27.18 15.92
CA GLU A 195 -17.43 -27.43 15.70
C GLU A 195 -17.52 -28.63 14.77
N ARG A 196 -18.02 -29.77 15.29
CA ARG A 196 -18.12 -31.05 14.58
C ARG A 196 -19.22 -31.02 13.50
N LEU A 197 -19.14 -30.05 12.59
CA LEU A 197 -20.15 -29.80 11.56
C LEU A 197 -20.22 -30.95 10.53
N GLY A 198 -19.20 -31.82 10.44
CA GLY A 198 -19.26 -33.07 9.69
C GLY A 198 -19.72 -32.87 8.25
N MET A 199 -18.93 -32.13 7.47
CA MET A 199 -19.24 -31.70 6.11
C MET A 199 -18.69 -32.70 5.10
N GLY A 200 -19.50 -33.10 4.10
CA GLY A 200 -19.11 -34.00 3.00
C GLY A 200 -19.23 -35.50 3.32
N ARG A 201 -20.34 -36.13 2.90
CA ARG A 201 -20.36 -37.56 2.59
C ARG A 201 -20.26 -37.70 1.07
N GLU A 202 -19.52 -38.69 0.58
CA GLU A 202 -19.24 -38.89 -0.86
C GLU A 202 -20.52 -39.01 -1.72
N ASP A 203 -21.65 -39.36 -1.10
CA ASP A 203 -22.91 -39.64 -1.77
C ASP A 203 -23.83 -38.41 -1.96
N GLU A 204 -23.53 -37.27 -1.30
CA GLU A 204 -24.39 -36.07 -1.31
C GLU A 204 -23.69 -34.86 -1.96
N TYR A 205 -24.13 -34.47 -3.16
CA TYR A 205 -23.63 -33.28 -3.85
C TYR A 205 -23.99 -31.97 -3.11
N PHE A 206 -25.20 -31.90 -2.54
CA PHE A 206 -25.61 -30.83 -1.63
C PHE A 206 -25.50 -31.33 -0.19
N TRP A 207 -24.32 -31.22 0.40
CA TRP A 207 -24.08 -31.65 1.77
C TRP A 207 -24.76 -30.71 2.77
N LYS A 208 -25.29 -31.29 3.86
CA LYS A 208 -25.81 -30.57 5.02
C LYS A 208 -24.84 -30.71 6.20
N THR A 209 -24.73 -29.68 7.03
CA THR A 209 -24.02 -29.77 8.32
C THR A 209 -24.70 -30.77 9.26
N ALA A 210 -23.99 -31.25 10.28
CA ALA A 210 -24.54 -32.10 11.33
C ALA A 210 -25.77 -31.45 11.99
N GLN A 211 -25.69 -30.15 12.31
CA GLN A 211 -26.76 -29.39 12.94
C GLN A 211 -28.00 -29.24 12.02
N GLU A 212 -27.81 -28.98 10.72
CA GLU A 212 -28.94 -28.89 9.79
C GLU A 212 -29.66 -30.23 9.59
N ARG A 213 -28.94 -31.34 9.70
CA ARG A 213 -29.54 -32.69 9.67
C ARG A 213 -30.37 -32.95 10.91
N GLU A 214 -29.84 -32.65 12.10
CA GLU A 214 -30.56 -32.78 13.37
C GLU A 214 -31.86 -31.95 13.34
N ASN A 215 -31.78 -30.69 12.90
CA ASN A 215 -32.96 -29.82 12.78
C ASN A 215 -33.96 -30.35 11.73
N SER A 216 -33.48 -30.89 10.60
CA SER A 216 -34.36 -31.47 9.57
C SER A 216 -35.07 -32.74 10.06
N SER A 217 -34.45 -33.55 10.93
CA SER A 217 -35.11 -34.72 11.53
C SER A 217 -36.22 -34.32 12.51
N GLU A 218 -36.00 -33.29 13.33
CA GLU A 218 -37.00 -32.83 14.31
C GLU A 218 -38.24 -32.20 13.66
N GLU A 219 -38.11 -31.58 12.47
CA GLU A 219 -39.24 -31.04 11.71
C GLU A 219 -40.10 -32.14 11.05
N ASN A 220 -39.53 -33.30 10.72
CA ASN A 220 -40.27 -34.41 10.10
C ASN A 220 -41.01 -35.29 11.13
N GLU A 221 -40.77 -35.11 12.43
CA GLU A 221 -41.42 -35.86 13.52
C GLU A 221 -42.59 -35.09 14.17
N LYS A 222 -42.92 -33.87 13.70
CA LYS A 222 -44.08 -33.07 14.12
C LYS A 222 -45.21 -33.12 13.08
#